data_AF-A0A399NQS3-F1
#
_entry.id   AF-A0A399NQS3-F1
#
_cell.length_a   1.000
_cell.length_b   1.000
_cell.length_c   1.000
_cell.angle_alpha   90.00
_cell.angle_beta   90.00
_cell.angle_gamma   90.00
#
_symmetry.space_group_name_H-M   'P 1'
#
loop_
_entity.id
_entity.type
_entity.pdbx_description
1 polymer ?
#
loop_
_entity_poly.entity_id
_entity_poly.type
_entity_poly.pdbx_seq_one_letter_code
_entity_poly.pdbx_strand_id
1 'polypeptide(L)' 'MPRDEAVPVTEARLAAASETFELLATPSRLHLVWLLAEGEADVSTLAERSAASIPATSQHLAKLRAAGVAA' A
#
# COMPACT_ATOMS: atom_id res chain seq x y z
N MET A 1 -23.10 -15.77 -15.29
CA MET A 1 -22.22 -14.58 -15.17
C MET A 1 -21.54 -14.38 -16.50
N PRO A 2 -21.57 -13.17 -17.11
CA PRO A 2 -20.70 -12.92 -18.25
C PRO A 2 -19.27 -13.20 -17.77
N ARG A 3 -18.51 -14.04 -18.49
CA ARG A 3 -17.08 -14.14 -18.22
C ARG A 3 -16.55 -12.74 -18.46
N ASP A 4 -15.98 -12.13 -17.43
CA ASP A 4 -15.18 -10.91 -17.54
C ASP A 4 -14.41 -10.97 -18.84
N GLU A 5 -14.59 -9.94 -19.67
CA GLU A 5 -13.69 -9.68 -20.78
C GLU A 5 -12.28 -9.66 -20.16
N ALA A 6 -11.50 -10.72 -20.41
CA ALA A 6 -10.26 -10.94 -19.71
C ALA A 6 -9.34 -9.77 -20.06
N VAL A 7 -9.21 -8.82 -19.14
CA VAL A 7 -8.38 -7.64 -19.38
C VAL A 7 -6.98 -8.16 -19.69
N PRO A 8 -6.46 -7.93 -20.91
CA PRO A 8 -5.25 -8.61 -21.36
C PRO A 8 -4.11 -8.33 -20.38
N VAL A 9 -3.41 -9.41 -20.01
CA VAL A 9 -2.19 -9.31 -19.22
C VAL A 9 -1.11 -8.79 -20.15
N THR A 10 -0.74 -7.53 -19.98
CA THR A 10 0.34 -6.88 -20.74
C THR A 10 1.59 -6.79 -19.89
N GLU A 11 2.76 -6.74 -20.53
CA GLU A 11 4.04 -6.55 -19.86
C GLU A 11 4.04 -5.27 -19.00
N ALA A 12 3.47 -4.18 -19.51
CA ALA A 12 3.31 -2.93 -18.75
C ALA A 12 2.48 -3.10 -17.47
N ARG A 13 1.41 -3.91 -17.49
CA ARG A 13 0.61 -4.20 -16.28
C ARG A 13 1.36 -5.09 -15.30
N LEU A 14 2.12 -6.06 -15.79
CA LEU A 14 3.00 -6.88 -14.95
C LEU A 14 4.10 -6.05 -14.30
N ALA A 15 4.69 -5.10 -15.02
CA ALA A 15 5.69 -4.17 -14.49
C ALA A 15 5.09 -3.29 -13.38
N ALA A 16 3.96 -2.64 -13.62
CA ALA A 16 3.29 -1.81 -12.62
C ALA A 16 2.87 -2.61 -11.36
N ALA A 17 2.38 -3.84 -11.54
CA ALA A 17 2.07 -4.73 -10.42
C ALA A 17 3.34 -5.12 -9.63
N SER A 18 4.44 -5.41 -10.33
CA SER A 18 5.72 -5.74 -9.70
C SER A 18 6.26 -4.57 -8.89
N GLU A 19 6.22 -3.34 -9.42
CA GLU A 19 6.60 -2.13 -8.69
C GLU A 19 5.75 -1.93 -7.42
N THR A 20 4.44 -2.21 -7.50
CA THR A 20 3.55 -2.17 -6.34
C THR A 20 3.95 -3.23 -5.31
N PHE A 21 4.25 -4.44 -5.73
CA PHE A 21 4.69 -5.51 -4.81
C PHE A 21 6.06 -5.23 -4.20
N GLU A 22 7.01 -4.70 -4.96
CA GLU A 22 8.31 -4.26 -4.45
C GLU A 22 8.13 -3.15 -3.41
N LEU A 23 7.23 -2.20 -3.68
CA LEU A 23 6.84 -1.23 -2.67
C LEU A 23 6.26 -1.95 -1.45
N LEU A 24 5.34 -2.89 -1.59
CA LEU A 24 4.76 -3.57 -0.44
C LEU A 24 5.72 -4.54 0.27
N ALA A 25 6.85 -4.91 -0.30
CA ALA A 25 7.77 -5.91 0.24
C ALA A 25 8.59 -5.44 1.46
N THR A 26 8.01 -4.65 2.37
CA THR A 26 8.58 -4.40 3.71
C THR A 26 7.55 -4.61 4.82
N PRO A 27 7.96 -5.17 5.98
CA PRO A 27 7.06 -5.39 7.12
C PRO A 27 6.33 -4.11 7.56
N SER A 28 7.02 -2.97 7.62
CA SER A 28 6.41 -1.71 8.04
C SER A 28 5.31 -1.24 7.09
N ARG A 29 5.47 -1.41 5.77
CA ARG A 29 4.46 -0.97 4.80
C ARG A 29 3.28 -1.92 4.75
N LEU A 30 3.51 -3.23 4.83
CA LEU A 30 2.43 -4.21 4.97
C LEU A 30 1.63 -3.96 6.24
N HIS A 31 2.29 -3.68 7.37
CA HIS A 31 1.60 -3.38 8.61
C HIS A 31 0.72 -2.12 8.46
N LEU A 32 1.23 -1.05 7.86
CA LEU A 32 0.41 0.15 7.61
C LEU A 32 -0.78 -0.11 6.69
N VAL A 33 -0.60 -0.88 5.62
CA VAL A 33 -1.71 -1.29 4.73
C VAL A 33 -2.75 -2.12 5.48
N TRP A 34 -2.31 -3.04 6.34
CA TRP A 34 -3.21 -3.82 7.19
C TRP A 34 -4.03 -2.92 8.11
N LEU A 35 -3.38 -1.97 8.80
CA LEU A 35 -4.05 -1.04 9.71
C LEU A 35 -5.07 -0.15 8.98
N LEU A 36 -4.74 0.30 7.77
CA LEU A 36 -5.62 1.11 6.92
C LEU A 36 -6.79 0.30 6.34
N ALA A 37 -6.62 -1.00 6.13
CA ALA A 37 -7.68 -1.90 5.69
C ALA A 37 -8.75 -2.13 6.79
N GLU A 38 -8.39 -1.92 8.06
CA GLU A 38 -9.33 -1.98 9.19
C GLU A 38 -10.16 -0.69 9.35
N GLY A 39 -9.73 0.42 8.75
CA GLY A 39 -10.44 1.69 8.78
C GLY A 39 -9.52 2.91 8.67
N GLU A 40 -10.14 4.09 8.57
CA GLU A 40 -9.42 5.37 8.55
C GLU A 40 -8.71 5.61 9.90
N ALA A 41 -7.46 6.08 9.82
CA ALA A 41 -6.65 6.43 10.99
C ALA A 41 -5.69 7.58 10.67
N ASP A 42 -5.45 8.45 11.64
CA ASP A 42 -4.44 9.49 11.51
C ASP A 42 -3.00 8.95 11.64
N VAL A 43 -2.02 9.77 11.26
CA VAL A 43 -0.61 9.38 11.24
C VAL A 43 -0.08 9.07 12.64
N SER A 44 -0.56 9.74 13.69
CA SER A 44 -0.18 9.47 15.08
C SER A 44 -0.64 8.09 15.53
N THR A 45 -1.91 7.76 15.28
CA THR A 45 -2.52 6.46 15.60
C THR A 45 -1.80 5.34 14.85
N LEU A 46 -1.47 5.54 13.57
CA LEU A 46 -0.71 4.57 12.79
C LEU A 46 0.72 4.40 13.29
N ALA A 47 1.39 5.49 13.71
CA ALA A 47 2.73 5.43 14.28
C ALA A 47 2.74 4.63 15.60
N GLU A 48 1.76 4.87 16.47
CA GLU A 48 1.60 4.13 17.72
C GLU A 48 1.34 2.64 17.47
N ARG A 49 0.34 2.31 16.64
CA ARG A 49 -0.05 0.92 16.34
C ARG A 49 1.03 0.14 15.59
N SER A 50 1.84 0.81 14.78
CA SER A 50 2.96 0.19 14.05
C SER A 50 4.28 0.19 14.83
N ALA A 51 4.29 0.70 16.07
CA ALA A 51 5.49 0.90 16.90
C ALA A 51 6.63 1.64 16.14
N ALA A 52 6.26 2.60 15.30
CA ALA A 52 7.16 3.39 14.49
C ALA A 52 7.12 4.87 14.91
N SER A 53 8.12 5.64 14.49
CA SER A 53 8.08 7.09 14.69
C SER A 53 7.10 7.74 13.71
N ILE A 54 6.53 8.90 14.07
CA ILE A 54 5.69 9.70 13.17
C ILE A 54 6.41 10.04 11.86
N PRO A 55 7.69 10.48 11.85
CA PRO A 55 8.41 10.74 10.60
C PRO A 55 8.55 9.51 9.70
N ALA A 56 8.87 8.34 10.26
CA ALA A 56 9.00 7.11 9.49
C ALA A 56 7.64 6.67 8.92
N THR A 57 6.58 6.78 9.72
CA THR A 57 5.20 6.48 9.32
C THR A 57 4.76 7.39 8.18
N SER A 58 4.97 8.70 8.31
CA SER A 58 4.67 9.66 7.25
C SER A 58 5.43 9.36 5.96
N GLN A 59 6.72 9.03 6.05
CA GLN A 59 7.53 8.67 4.89
C GLN A 59 7.00 7.40 4.19
N HIS A 60 6.61 6.37 4.96
CA HIS A 60 6.00 5.17 4.40
C HIS A 60 4.67 5.46 3.72
N LEU A 61 3.80 6.25 4.36
CA LEU A 61 2.50 6.65 3.81
C LEU A 61 2.65 7.47 2.53
N ALA A 62 3.63 8.38 2.47
CA ALA A 62 3.91 9.15 1.25
C ALA A 62 4.26 8.24 0.06
N LYS A 63 5.05 7.18 0.30
CA LYS A 63 5.38 6.20 -0.74
C LYS A 63 4.17 5.35 -1.15
N LEU A 64 3.35 4.92 -0.17
CA LEU A 64 2.12 4.16 -0.44
C LEU A 64 1.11 4.97 -1.26
N ARG A 65 0.94 6.26 -0.95
CA ARG A 65 0.12 7.20 -1.72
C ARG A 65 0.65 7.42 -3.14
N ALA A 66 1.97 7.59 -3.29
CA ALA A 66 2.58 7.77 -4.60
C ALA A 66 2.36 6.58 -5.55
N ALA A 67 2.21 5.38 -5.01
CA ALA A 67 1.87 4.18 -5.76
C ALA A 67 0.35 3.87 -5.84
N GLY A 68 -0.50 4.76 -5.31
CA GLY A 68 -1.96 4.58 -5.33
C GLY A 68 -2.49 3.45 -4.44
N VAL A 69 -1.70 3.01 -3.44
CA VAL A 69 -2.08 1.91 -2.53
C VAL A 69 -2.89 2.41 -1.32
N ALA A 70 -2.71 3.67 -0.93
CA ALA A 70 -3.45 4.34 0.15
C ALA A 70 -3.88 5.74 -0.30
N ALA A 71 -4.97 6.26 0.28
CA ALA A 71 -5.46 7.63 0.11
C ALA A 71 -5.15 8.46 1.36
#